data_AF-A0A7G6YJV8-F1
#
_entry.id   AF-A0A7G6YJV8-F1
#
_cell.length_a   1.000
_cell.length_b   1.000
_cell.length_c   1.000
_cell.angle_alpha   90.00
_cell.angle_beta   90.00
_cell.angle_gamma   90.00
#
_symmetry.space_group_name_H-M   'P 1'
#
loop_
_entity.id
_entity.type
_entity.pdbx_description
1 polymer ?
#
loop_
_entity_poly.entity_id
_entity_poly.type
_entity_poly.pdbx_seq_one_letter_code
_entity_poly.pdbx_strand_id
1 'polypeptide(L)'
;MPTLALRLLLRRFSLLLAVYLLLRLGFYWANHTTFQEATSGQVLLAFWHGFRFDIAALLLLNLPWLVLSVVPTYGHGWQRLLRVLYVLLNTLGIALNIIDAEYFKFIGRRTSNELTTIGDDVRRQAGQLVGQYWYLLLPLLTLLALLWWLYPMPTPSVIREEQTRQRTQRPARRYGSWAAQLVLLIGLIVLGIRGGVAAETLTYRRGLCATASGARPFGAQQHLHFYQKPGLPEH
;
A
#
# COMPACT_ATOMS: atom_id res chain seq x y z
N MET A 1 23.02 -2.16 -21.37
CA MET A 1 21.67 -2.74 -21.52
C MET A 1 21.20 -3.23 -20.15
N PRO A 2 20.01 -2.85 -19.67
CA PRO A 2 19.49 -3.37 -18.41
C PRO A 2 19.37 -4.89 -18.48
N THR A 3 19.88 -5.57 -17.45
CA THR A 3 19.78 -7.04 -17.32
C THR A 3 18.34 -7.53 -17.40
N LEU A 4 18.11 -8.77 -17.86
CA LEU A 4 16.77 -9.37 -17.94
C LEU A 4 16.04 -9.29 -16.59
N ALA A 5 16.73 -9.62 -15.50
CA ALA A 5 16.19 -9.55 -14.14
C ALA A 5 15.63 -8.16 -13.81
N LEU A 6 16.39 -7.10 -14.10
CA LEU A 6 15.94 -5.73 -13.84
C LEU A 6 14.70 -5.36 -14.68
N ARG A 7 14.67 -5.75 -15.95
CA ARG A 7 13.51 -5.49 -16.82
C ARG A 7 12.26 -6.22 -16.33
N LEU A 8 12.40 -7.46 -15.87
CA LEU A 8 11.29 -8.24 -15.29
C LEU A 8 10.83 -7.65 -13.95
N LEU A 9 11.77 -7.28 -13.07
CA LEU A 9 11.47 -6.68 -11.77
C LEU A 9 10.71 -5.37 -11.95
N LEU A 10 11.18 -4.49 -12.83
CA LEU A 10 10.49 -3.22 -13.13
C LEU A 10 9.07 -3.46 -13.67
N ARG A 11 8.89 -4.37 -14.63
CA ARG A 11 7.55 -4.67 -15.17
C ARG A 11 6.59 -5.21 -14.10
N ARG A 12 7.07 -6.11 -13.24
CA ARG A 12 6.27 -6.68 -12.14
C ARG A 12 5.94 -5.61 -11.10
N PHE A 13 6.90 -4.77 -10.74
CA PHE A 13 6.67 -3.68 -9.79
C PHE A 13 5.72 -2.61 -10.34
N SER A 14 5.84 -2.24 -11.62
CA SER A 14 4.90 -1.33 -12.28
C SER A 14 3.47 -1.88 -12.31
N LEU A 15 3.30 -3.19 -12.49
CA LEU A 15 1.98 -3.83 -12.39
C LEU A 15 1.40 -3.70 -10.97
N LEU A 16 2.21 -3.89 -9.92
CA LEU A 16 1.77 -3.65 -8.54
C LEU A 16 1.35 -2.21 -8.31
N LEU A 17 2.17 -1.25 -8.74
CA LEU A 17 1.84 0.17 -8.58
C LEU A 17 0.52 0.52 -9.26
N ALA A 18 0.26 -0.01 -10.45
CA ALA A 18 -1.01 0.20 -11.15
C ALA A 18 -2.20 -0.40 -10.36
N VAL A 19 -2.07 -1.62 -9.85
CA VAL A 19 -3.12 -2.28 -9.05
C VAL A 19 -3.40 -1.52 -7.75
N TYR A 20 -2.37 -1.08 -7.04
CA TYR A 20 -2.56 -0.33 -5.79
C TYR A 20 -3.06 1.10 -6.03
N LEU A 21 -2.69 1.71 -7.15
CA LEU A 21 -3.29 2.97 -7.59
C LEU A 21 -4.80 2.80 -7.85
N LEU A 22 -5.21 1.70 -8.51
CA LEU A 22 -6.63 1.39 -8.70
C LEU A 22 -7.36 1.17 -7.38
N LEU A 23 -6.74 0.47 -6.42
CA LEU A 23 -7.30 0.32 -5.07
C LEU A 23 -7.49 1.67 -4.39
N ARG A 24 -6.51 2.57 -4.49
CA ARG A 24 -6.60 3.92 -3.93
C ARG A 24 -7.68 4.76 -4.60
N LEU A 25 -7.85 4.66 -5.91
CA LEU A 25 -8.96 5.30 -6.61
C LEU A 25 -10.31 4.72 -6.19
N GLY A 26 -10.38 3.40 -6.02
CA GLY A 26 -11.55 2.71 -5.45
C GLY A 26 -11.90 3.20 -4.05
N PHE A 27 -10.89 3.36 -3.18
CA PHE A 27 -11.03 3.94 -1.84
C PHE A 27 -11.61 5.36 -1.90
N TYR A 28 -11.06 6.21 -2.77
CA TYR A 28 -11.53 7.59 -2.94
C TYR A 28 -12.99 7.61 -3.42
N TRP A 29 -13.35 6.79 -4.40
CA TRP A 29 -14.72 6.74 -4.92
C TRP A 29 -15.71 6.21 -3.87
N ALA A 30 -15.35 5.13 -3.17
CA ALA A 30 -16.18 4.54 -2.12
C ALA A 30 -16.47 5.50 -0.96
N ASN A 31 -15.58 6.47 -0.73
CA ASN A 31 -15.66 7.43 0.37
C ASN A 31 -15.78 8.88 -0.10
N HIS A 32 -16.25 9.10 -1.34
CA HIS A 32 -16.28 10.43 -1.97
C HIS A 32 -17.03 11.46 -1.13
N THR A 33 -18.11 11.08 -0.44
CA THR A 33 -18.91 11.96 0.41
C THR A 33 -18.09 12.60 1.53
N THR A 34 -17.12 11.87 2.08
CA THR A 34 -16.23 12.39 3.14
C THR A 34 -15.21 13.38 2.59
N PHE A 35 -14.87 13.27 1.30
CA PHE A 35 -13.90 14.16 0.63
C PHE A 35 -14.54 15.40 0.00
N GLN A 36 -15.88 15.53 0.00
CA GLN A 36 -16.57 16.69 -0.57
C GLN A 36 -16.29 18.00 0.17
N GLU A 37 -15.95 17.93 1.46
CA GLU A 37 -15.62 19.08 2.29
C GLU A 37 -14.19 19.60 2.06
N ALA A 38 -13.34 18.82 1.39
CA ALA A 38 -11.94 19.16 1.14
C ALA A 38 -11.75 19.84 -0.21
N THR A 39 -10.90 20.87 -0.26
CA THR A 39 -10.53 21.53 -1.52
C THR A 39 -9.75 20.57 -2.43
N SER A 40 -9.90 20.68 -3.74
CA SER A 40 -9.21 19.82 -4.72
C SER A 40 -7.68 19.74 -4.51
N GLY A 41 -7.04 20.84 -4.07
CA GLY A 41 -5.61 20.85 -3.74
C GLY A 41 -5.25 20.00 -2.52
N GLN A 42 -6.12 19.94 -1.51
CA GLN A 42 -5.93 19.09 -0.33
C GLN A 42 -6.09 17.61 -0.68
N VAL A 43 -7.07 17.30 -1.54
CA VAL A 43 -7.28 15.93 -2.06
C VAL A 43 -6.06 15.47 -2.87
N LEU A 44 -5.52 16.33 -3.75
CA LEU A 44 -4.33 16.00 -4.54
C LEU A 44 -3.09 15.79 -3.66
N LEU A 45 -2.89 16.63 -2.65
CA LEU A 45 -1.80 16.46 -1.67
C LEU A 45 -1.95 15.17 -0.86
N ALA A 46 -3.16 14.83 -0.41
CA ALA A 46 -3.44 13.59 0.29
C ALA A 46 -3.17 12.37 -0.62
N PHE A 47 -3.53 12.45 -1.89
CA PHE A 47 -3.25 11.40 -2.87
C PHE A 47 -1.75 11.24 -3.12
N TRP A 48 -0.99 12.34 -3.19
CA TRP A 48 0.46 12.31 -3.33
C TRP A 48 1.17 11.70 -2.12
N HIS A 49 0.79 12.12 -0.91
CA HIS A 49 1.34 11.54 0.31
C HIS A 49 1.00 10.06 0.45
N GLY A 50 -0.25 9.71 0.16
CA GLY A 50 -0.68 8.34 0.21
C GLY A 50 -0.01 7.45 -0.85
N PHE A 51 0.17 7.93 -2.09
CA PHE A 51 0.91 7.18 -3.11
C PHE A 51 2.35 6.85 -2.68
N ARG A 52 3.02 7.78 -1.99
CA ARG A 52 4.36 7.54 -1.41
C ARG A 52 4.32 6.51 -0.28
N PHE A 53 3.30 6.56 0.56
CA PHE A 53 3.08 5.57 1.61
C PHE A 53 2.84 4.17 1.01
N ASP A 54 2.03 4.06 -0.05
CA ASP A 54 1.79 2.79 -0.73
C ASP A 54 3.07 2.20 -1.32
N ILE A 55 3.96 3.03 -1.89
CA ILE A 55 5.27 2.57 -2.37
C ILE A 55 6.08 1.96 -1.22
N ALA A 56 6.13 2.62 -0.06
CA ALA A 56 6.86 2.11 1.09
C ALA A 56 6.25 0.78 1.60
N ALA A 57 4.92 0.72 1.72
CA ALA A 57 4.21 -0.48 2.14
C ALA A 57 4.39 -1.63 1.14
N LEU A 58 4.34 -1.37 -0.17
CA LEU A 58 4.58 -2.35 -1.22
C LEU A 58 5.99 -2.91 -1.17
N LEU A 59 7.00 -2.06 -0.99
CA LEU A 59 8.39 -2.48 -0.88
C LEU A 59 8.62 -3.34 0.37
N LEU A 60 7.98 -3.00 1.48
CA LEU A 60 8.08 -3.76 2.73
C LEU A 60 7.36 -5.11 2.61
N LEU A 61 6.13 -5.12 2.11
CA LEU A 61 5.32 -6.33 1.92
C LEU A 61 5.98 -7.31 0.95
N ASN A 62 6.57 -6.79 -0.13
CA ASN A 62 7.20 -7.60 -1.17
C ASN A 62 8.71 -7.80 -0.94
N LEU A 63 9.25 -7.46 0.23
CA LEU A 63 10.68 -7.64 0.54
C LEU A 63 11.17 -9.08 0.30
N PRO A 64 10.46 -10.14 0.73
CA PRO A 64 10.89 -11.52 0.47
C PRO A 64 10.95 -11.83 -1.03
N TRP A 65 9.96 -11.34 -1.79
CA TRP A 65 9.90 -11.52 -3.24
C TRP A 65 10.99 -10.73 -3.99
N LEU A 66 11.31 -9.52 -3.55
CA LEU A 66 12.37 -8.68 -4.11
C LEU A 66 13.74 -9.34 -3.95
N VAL A 67 14.05 -9.86 -2.76
CA VAL A 67 15.32 -10.55 -2.48
C VAL A 67 15.45 -11.79 -3.37
N LEU A 68 14.40 -12.61 -3.47
CA LEU A 68 14.41 -13.81 -4.31
C LEU A 68 14.46 -13.49 -5.82
N SER A 69 13.95 -12.33 -6.24
CA SER A 69 13.97 -11.92 -7.65
C SER A 69 15.36 -11.50 -8.15
N VAL A 70 16.29 -11.15 -7.24
CA VAL A 70 17.69 -10.81 -7.59
C VAL A 70 18.56 -12.07 -7.73
N VAL A 71 18.12 -13.21 -7.19
CA VAL A 71 18.82 -14.48 -7.36
C VAL A 71 18.87 -14.82 -8.85
N PRO A 72 20.06 -15.05 -9.45
CA PRO A 72 20.23 -15.22 -10.89
C PRO A 72 19.81 -16.61 -11.39
N THR A 73 18.70 -17.13 -10.87
CA THR A 73 18.10 -18.42 -11.23
C THR A 73 16.93 -18.17 -12.18
N TYR A 74 17.00 -18.75 -13.39
CA TYR A 74 16.00 -18.50 -14.44
C TYR A 74 15.17 -19.73 -14.83
N GLY A 75 15.26 -20.82 -14.05
CA GLY A 75 14.49 -22.04 -14.31
C GLY A 75 12.98 -21.85 -14.21
N HIS A 76 12.22 -22.64 -14.95
CA HIS A 76 10.74 -22.59 -14.95
C HIS A 76 10.15 -22.76 -13.54
N GLY A 77 10.69 -23.67 -12.72
CA GLY A 77 10.27 -23.84 -11.33
C GLY A 77 10.49 -22.60 -10.47
N TRP A 78 11.62 -21.91 -10.67
CA TRP A 78 11.93 -20.66 -9.94
C TRP A 78 10.99 -19.53 -10.33
N GLN A 79 10.72 -19.34 -11.62
CA GLN A 79 9.77 -18.30 -12.08
C GLN A 79 8.33 -18.59 -11.61
N ARG A 80 7.96 -19.87 -11.50
CA ARG A 80 6.67 -20.28 -10.91
C ARG A 80 6.62 -19.98 -9.41
N LEU A 81 7.67 -20.29 -8.67
CA LEU A 81 7.79 -19.93 -7.24
C LEU A 81 7.66 -18.43 -7.03
N LEU A 82 8.39 -17.62 -7.80
CA LEU A 82 8.32 -16.16 -7.74
C LEU A 82 6.90 -15.63 -8.04
N ARG A 83 6.18 -16.25 -8.98
CA ARG A 83 4.78 -15.88 -9.28
C ARG A 83 3.85 -16.22 -8.13
N VAL A 84 3.95 -17.44 -7.57
CA VAL A 84 3.11 -17.86 -6.45
C VAL A 84 3.35 -16.98 -5.23
N LEU A 85 4.61 -16.73 -4.87
CA LEU A 85 4.97 -15.87 -3.75
C LEU A 85 4.49 -14.43 -3.97
N TYR A 86 4.66 -13.89 -5.19
CA TYR A 86 4.16 -12.57 -5.55
C TYR A 86 2.65 -12.47 -5.38
N VAL A 87 1.87 -13.42 -5.88
CA VAL A 87 0.41 -13.38 -5.75
C VAL A 87 0.00 -13.55 -4.29
N LEU A 88 0.59 -14.49 -3.57
CA LEU A 88 0.30 -14.72 -2.14
C LEU A 88 0.50 -13.46 -1.29
N LEU A 89 1.66 -12.80 -1.41
CA LEU A 89 1.97 -11.60 -0.64
C LEU A 89 1.01 -10.45 -0.97
N ASN A 90 0.72 -10.24 -2.27
CA ASN A 90 -0.14 -9.15 -2.69
C ASN A 90 -1.63 -9.45 -2.44
N THR A 91 -2.06 -10.71 -2.31
CA THR A 91 -3.41 -11.05 -1.84
C THR A 91 -3.69 -10.44 -0.49
N LEU A 92 -2.76 -10.58 0.46
CA LEU A 92 -2.91 -10.01 1.79
C LEU A 92 -3.00 -8.48 1.72
N GLY A 93 -2.10 -7.83 0.98
CA GLY A 93 -2.10 -6.38 0.85
C GLY A 93 -3.35 -5.82 0.16
N ILE A 94 -3.85 -6.46 -0.89
CA ILE A 94 -5.09 -6.07 -1.59
C ILE A 94 -6.29 -6.26 -0.68
N ALA A 95 -6.39 -7.40 0.02
CA ALA A 95 -7.48 -7.66 0.97
C ALA A 95 -7.52 -6.58 2.05
N LEU A 96 -6.37 -6.24 2.64
CA LEU A 96 -6.28 -5.18 3.65
C LEU A 96 -6.73 -3.82 3.10
N ASN A 97 -6.33 -3.46 1.88
CA ASN A 97 -6.76 -2.20 1.24
C ASN A 97 -8.28 -2.16 0.98
N ILE A 98 -8.87 -3.27 0.54
CA ILE A 98 -10.32 -3.36 0.30
C ILE A 98 -11.09 -3.27 1.61
N ILE A 99 -10.63 -3.98 2.64
CA ILE A 99 -11.24 -3.93 3.98
C ILE A 99 -11.13 -2.51 4.54
N ASP A 100 -9.98 -1.86 4.42
CA ASP A 100 -9.76 -0.49 4.90
C ASP A 100 -10.69 0.52 4.23
N ALA A 101 -10.94 0.37 2.92
CA ALA A 101 -11.88 1.21 2.19
C ALA A 101 -13.32 1.14 2.71
N GLU A 102 -13.76 -0.02 3.17
CA GLU A 102 -15.08 -0.18 3.79
C GLU A 102 -15.05 0.22 5.27
N TYR A 103 -13.97 -0.12 5.98
CA TYR A 103 -13.79 0.17 7.39
C TYR A 103 -13.78 1.67 7.69
N PHE A 104 -13.21 2.48 6.80
CA PHE A 104 -13.15 3.94 6.91
C PHE A 104 -14.53 4.58 7.14
N LYS A 105 -15.60 4.02 6.56
CA LYS A 105 -16.98 4.51 6.73
C LYS A 105 -17.48 4.39 8.17
N PHE A 106 -16.95 3.44 8.93
CA PHE A 106 -17.36 3.16 10.32
C PHE A 106 -16.57 3.98 11.34
N ILE A 107 -15.30 4.30 11.06
CA ILE A 107 -14.45 5.09 11.95
C ILE A 107 -15.06 6.49 12.21
N GLY A 108 -15.68 7.11 11.21
CA GLY A 108 -16.36 8.40 11.36
C GLY A 108 -17.64 8.38 12.21
N ARG A 109 -18.22 7.20 12.49
CA ARG A 109 -19.55 7.07 13.15
C ARG A 109 -19.54 6.36 14.51
N ARG A 110 -18.51 5.56 14.84
CA ARG A 110 -18.54 4.66 16.03
C ARG A 110 -17.36 4.78 17.00
N THR A 111 -16.43 5.71 16.79
CA THR A 111 -15.19 5.75 17.60
C THR A 111 -15.40 6.23 19.05
N SER A 112 -16.60 6.68 19.45
CA SER A 112 -16.80 7.17 20.82
C SER A 112 -16.99 6.07 21.89
N ASN A 113 -17.57 4.89 21.59
CA ASN A 113 -18.15 4.10 22.70
C ASN A 113 -17.83 2.59 22.83
N GLU A 114 -17.20 1.88 21.90
CA GLU A 114 -17.23 0.39 21.99
C GLU A 114 -15.93 -0.39 21.69
N LEU A 115 -14.78 0.27 21.52
CA LEU A 115 -13.57 -0.42 21.04
C LEU A 115 -12.82 -1.27 22.09
N THR A 116 -13.23 -1.28 23.36
CA THR A 116 -12.48 -1.95 24.45
C THR A 116 -13.02 -3.32 24.87
N THR A 117 -14.10 -3.84 24.26
CA THR A 117 -14.77 -5.08 24.76
C THR A 117 -15.02 -6.19 23.73
N ILE A 118 -14.51 -6.09 22.49
CA ILE A 118 -14.99 -6.91 21.36
C ILE A 118 -13.98 -7.99 20.89
N GLY A 119 -13.18 -8.57 21.78
CA GLY A 119 -12.23 -9.62 21.39
C GLY A 119 -12.91 -10.96 21.06
N ASP A 120 -13.81 -11.42 21.94
CA ASP A 120 -14.45 -12.73 21.83
C ASP A 120 -15.69 -12.73 20.92
N ASP A 121 -16.37 -11.59 20.79
CA ASP A 121 -17.56 -11.44 19.94
C ASP A 121 -17.23 -11.40 18.45
N VAL A 122 -16.07 -10.83 18.07
CA VAL A 122 -15.63 -10.78 16.67
C VAL A 122 -15.47 -12.18 16.09
N ARG A 123 -14.98 -13.15 16.87
CA ARG A 123 -14.76 -14.52 16.36
C ARG A 123 -16.08 -15.26 16.11
N ARG A 124 -17.10 -15.02 16.95
CA ARG A 124 -18.47 -15.57 16.78
C ARG A 124 -19.21 -14.86 15.64
N GLN A 125 -18.97 -13.58 15.44
CA GLN A 125 -19.62 -12.76 14.40
C GLN A 125 -18.85 -12.75 13.07
N ALA A 126 -17.62 -13.26 13.02
CA ALA A 126 -16.79 -13.28 11.81
C ALA A 126 -17.50 -13.98 10.64
N GLY A 127 -18.20 -15.08 10.89
CA GLY A 127 -18.98 -15.77 9.86
C GLY A 127 -20.11 -14.92 9.29
N GLN A 128 -20.83 -14.19 10.15
CA GLN A 128 -21.90 -13.27 9.74
C GLN A 128 -21.35 -12.04 9.00
N LEU A 129 -20.21 -11.50 9.45
CA LEU A 129 -19.48 -10.42 8.78
C LEU A 129 -19.05 -10.84 7.36
N VAL A 130 -18.50 -12.04 7.19
CA VAL A 130 -18.15 -12.57 5.86
C VAL A 130 -19.40 -12.70 4.98
N GLY A 131 -20.53 -13.15 5.53
CA GLY A 131 -21.80 -13.21 4.83
C GLY A 131 -22.32 -11.83 4.40
N GLN A 132 -22.17 -10.80 5.24
CA GLN A 132 -22.61 -9.45 4.94
C GLN A 132 -21.72 -8.74 3.90
N TYR A 133 -20.41 -8.95 3.97
CA TYR A 133 -19.41 -8.28 3.12
C TYR A 133 -18.88 -9.17 1.99
N TRP A 134 -19.62 -10.21 1.61
CA TRP A 134 -19.21 -11.14 0.54
C TRP A 134 -18.89 -10.42 -0.77
N TYR A 135 -19.55 -9.30 -1.06
CA TYR A 135 -19.34 -8.50 -2.27
C TYR A 135 -17.92 -7.90 -2.34
N LEU A 136 -17.20 -7.75 -1.22
CA LEU A 136 -15.79 -7.33 -1.20
C LEU A 136 -14.86 -8.40 -1.80
N LEU A 137 -15.30 -9.66 -1.86
CA LEU A 137 -14.56 -10.71 -2.54
C LEU A 137 -14.54 -10.50 -4.05
N LEU A 138 -15.53 -9.82 -4.64
CA LEU A 138 -15.56 -9.56 -6.07
C LEU A 138 -14.35 -8.73 -6.54
N PRO A 139 -14.10 -7.50 -6.04
CA PRO A 139 -12.92 -6.73 -6.43
C PRO A 139 -11.61 -7.44 -6.05
N LEU A 140 -11.58 -8.17 -4.93
CA LEU A 140 -10.40 -8.97 -4.55
C LEU A 140 -10.08 -10.02 -5.62
N LEU A 141 -11.05 -10.87 -5.97
CA LEU A 141 -10.87 -11.93 -6.96
C LEU A 141 -10.56 -11.36 -8.35
N THR A 142 -11.21 -10.26 -8.75
CA THR A 142 -10.92 -9.59 -10.03
C THR A 142 -9.47 -9.10 -10.08
N LEU A 143 -8.98 -8.42 -9.03
CA LEU A 143 -7.61 -7.93 -8.98
C LEU A 143 -6.59 -9.08 -8.92
N LEU A 144 -6.90 -10.17 -8.21
CA LEU A 144 -6.07 -11.37 -8.19
C LEU A 144 -6.00 -12.07 -9.54
N ALA A 145 -7.13 -12.19 -10.24
CA ALA A 145 -7.18 -12.72 -11.59
C ALA A 145 -6.36 -11.85 -12.55
N LEU A 146 -6.48 -10.52 -12.44
CA LEU A 146 -5.71 -9.56 -13.23
C LEU A 146 -4.21 -9.68 -12.96
N LEU A 147 -3.80 -9.76 -11.69
CA LEU A 147 -2.40 -9.96 -11.30
C LEU A 147 -1.85 -11.28 -11.81
N TRP A 148 -2.65 -12.35 -11.74
CA TRP A 148 -2.26 -13.64 -12.26
C TRP A 148 -2.09 -13.58 -13.78
N TRP A 149 -3.06 -13.03 -14.50
CA TRP A 149 -3.07 -13.01 -15.97
C TRP A 149 -2.02 -12.08 -16.57
N LEU A 150 -1.87 -10.87 -16.03
CA LEU A 150 -0.89 -9.88 -16.51
C LEU A 150 0.53 -10.14 -16.01
N TYR A 151 0.75 -11.15 -15.17
CA TYR A 151 2.07 -11.45 -14.62
C TYR A 151 3.09 -11.70 -15.75
N PRO A 152 4.12 -10.83 -15.92
CA PRO A 152 5.07 -10.99 -17.01
C PRO A 152 5.99 -12.19 -16.75
N MET A 153 5.77 -13.25 -17.54
CA MET A 153 6.63 -14.43 -17.59
C MET A 153 7.67 -14.32 -18.72
N PRO A 154 8.95 -14.63 -18.43
CA PRO A 154 9.96 -14.69 -19.48
C PRO A 154 9.71 -15.89 -20.42
N THR A 155 9.81 -15.64 -21.73
CA THR A 155 9.68 -16.67 -22.77
C THR A 155 10.78 -17.73 -22.63
N PRO A 156 10.51 -19.02 -22.89
CA PRO A 156 11.52 -20.09 -22.79
C PRO A 156 12.80 -19.84 -23.60
N SER A 157 12.69 -19.18 -24.76
CA SER A 157 13.82 -18.78 -25.60
C SER A 157 14.75 -17.80 -24.89
N VAL A 158 14.18 -16.82 -24.19
CA VAL A 158 14.91 -15.79 -23.44
C VAL A 158 15.58 -16.39 -22.20
N ILE A 159 14.91 -17.35 -21.54
CA ILE A 159 15.50 -18.11 -20.43
C ILE A 159 16.74 -18.89 -20.92
N ARG A 160 16.61 -19.57 -22.06
CA ARG A 160 17.72 -20.35 -22.65
C ARG A 160 18.88 -19.44 -23.06
N GLU A 161 18.59 -18.28 -23.66
CA GLU A 161 19.63 -17.30 -24.02
C GLU A 161 20.39 -16.81 -22.79
N GLU A 162 19.69 -16.48 -21.70
CA GLU A 162 20.38 -16.04 -20.48
C GLU A 162 21.13 -17.16 -19.77
N GLN A 163 20.64 -18.40 -19.80
CA GLN A 163 21.39 -19.53 -19.29
C GLN A 163 22.70 -19.75 -20.06
N THR A 164 22.66 -19.62 -21.40
CA THR A 164 23.88 -19.68 -22.23
C THR A 164 24.82 -18.52 -21.90
N ARG A 165 24.31 -17.30 -21.81
CA ARG A 165 25.12 -16.12 -21.42
C ARG A 165 25.76 -16.29 -20.05
N GLN A 166 25.05 -16.87 -19.08
CA GLN A 166 25.60 -17.16 -17.76
C GLN A 166 26.75 -18.17 -17.81
N ARG A 167 26.63 -19.19 -18.67
CA ARG A 167 27.65 -20.24 -18.81
C ARG A 167 28.93 -19.72 -19.47
N THR A 168 28.80 -18.79 -20.42
CA THR A 168 29.93 -18.21 -21.16
C THR A 168 30.55 -16.99 -20.45
N GLN A 169 29.86 -16.37 -19.50
CA GLN A 169 30.35 -15.18 -18.80
C GLN A 169 31.42 -15.51 -17.75
N ARG A 170 32.45 -14.65 -17.66
CA ARG A 170 33.46 -14.71 -16.60
C ARG A 170 32.80 -14.54 -15.22
N PRO A 171 33.20 -15.35 -14.21
CA PRO A 171 32.58 -15.31 -12.89
C PRO A 171 32.70 -13.92 -12.22
N ALA A 172 33.82 -13.22 -12.41
CA ALA A 172 34.01 -11.86 -11.87
C ALA A 172 32.96 -10.85 -12.38
N ARG A 173 32.61 -10.91 -13.67
CA ARG A 173 31.60 -10.02 -14.27
C ARG A 173 30.19 -10.38 -13.83
N ARG A 174 29.93 -11.67 -13.57
CA ARG A 174 28.68 -12.18 -12.99
C ARG A 174 28.47 -11.64 -11.57
N TYR A 175 29.45 -11.82 -10.69
CA TYR A 175 29.36 -11.31 -9.30
C TYR A 175 29.27 -9.79 -9.25
N GLY A 176 30.00 -9.06 -10.11
CA GLY A 176 29.89 -7.61 -10.21
C GLY A 176 28.49 -7.14 -10.63
N SER A 177 27.87 -7.80 -11.61
CA SER A 177 26.50 -7.46 -12.04
C SER A 177 25.44 -7.73 -10.95
N TRP A 178 25.62 -8.79 -10.17
CA TRP A 178 24.73 -9.14 -9.06
C TRP A 178 24.89 -8.18 -7.88
N ALA A 179 26.12 -7.83 -7.50
CA ALA A 179 26.39 -6.85 -6.46
C ALA A 179 25.79 -5.48 -6.81
N ALA A 180 25.92 -5.03 -8.06
CA ALA A 180 25.32 -3.78 -8.52
C ALA A 180 23.77 -3.79 -8.42
N GLN A 181 23.14 -4.92 -8.75
CA GLN A 181 21.68 -5.07 -8.61
C GLN A 181 21.24 -5.02 -7.14
N LEU A 182 21.99 -5.64 -6.24
CA LEU A 182 21.69 -5.59 -4.81
C LEU A 182 21.81 -4.18 -4.25
N VAL A 183 22.90 -3.47 -4.58
CA VAL A 183 23.09 -2.08 -4.15
C VAL A 183 21.95 -1.20 -4.65
N LEU A 184 21.57 -1.34 -5.92
CA LEU A 184 20.46 -0.60 -6.50
C LEU A 184 19.13 -0.92 -5.80
N LEU A 185 18.86 -2.20 -5.53
CA LEU A 185 17.64 -2.65 -4.85
C LEU A 185 17.59 -2.10 -3.42
N ILE A 186 18.69 -2.20 -2.67
CA ILE A 186 18.80 -1.66 -1.31
C ILE A 186 18.56 -0.15 -1.33
N GLY A 187 19.18 0.58 -2.27
CA GLY A 187 18.95 2.01 -2.44
C GLY A 187 17.48 2.34 -2.69
N LEU A 188 16.80 1.59 -3.56
CA LEU A 188 15.38 1.76 -3.85
C LEU A 188 14.50 1.51 -2.61
N ILE A 189 14.79 0.43 -1.87
CA ILE A 189 14.06 0.09 -0.63
C ILE A 189 14.23 1.18 0.42
N VAL A 190 15.47 1.63 0.66
CA VAL A 190 15.77 2.66 1.66
C VAL A 190 15.13 3.99 1.30
N LEU A 191 15.21 4.42 0.02
CA LEU A 191 14.58 5.65 -0.45
C LEU A 191 13.06 5.58 -0.34
N GLY A 192 12.47 4.43 -0.70
CA GLY A 192 11.03 4.20 -0.58
C GLY A 192 10.55 4.25 0.87
N ILE A 193 11.19 3.50 1.77
CA ILE A 193 10.82 3.45 3.20
C ILE A 193 11.02 4.82 3.85
N ARG A 194 12.18 5.46 3.66
CA ARG A 194 12.45 6.79 4.24
C ARG A 194 11.49 7.86 3.70
N GLY A 195 11.12 7.76 2.43
CA GLY A 195 10.18 8.66 1.76
C GLY A 195 8.73 8.53 2.25
N GLY A 196 8.33 7.35 2.75
CA GLY A 196 7.02 7.09 3.36
C GLY A 196 6.96 7.43 4.85
N VAL A 197 7.95 6.99 5.64
CA VAL A 197 7.97 7.16 7.11
C VAL A 197 8.11 8.64 7.55
N ALA A 198 8.73 9.49 6.72
CA ALA A 198 8.86 10.92 7.03
C ALA A 198 7.53 11.70 7.05
N ALA A 199 6.46 11.19 6.42
CA ALA A 199 5.17 11.89 6.34
C ALA A 199 4.32 11.76 7.61
N GLU A 200 4.40 10.61 8.29
CA GLU A 200 3.65 10.35 9.53
C GLU A 200 4.25 11.10 10.72
N THR A 201 5.58 11.17 10.79
CA THR A 201 6.28 11.84 11.91
C THR A 201 6.11 13.36 11.90
N LEU A 202 5.94 13.99 10.73
CA LEU A 202 5.74 15.44 10.62
C LEU A 202 4.30 15.87 10.91
N THR A 203 3.30 15.08 10.53
CA THR A 203 1.88 15.39 10.80
C THR A 203 1.58 15.28 12.30
N TYR A 204 2.09 14.23 12.96
CA TYR A 204 1.95 14.07 14.41
C TYR A 204 2.71 15.15 15.20
N ARG A 205 3.96 15.49 14.80
CA ARG A 205 4.73 16.58 15.44
C ARG A 205 4.12 17.96 15.21
N ARG A 206 3.56 18.25 14.03
CA ARG A 206 2.86 19.53 13.79
C ARG A 206 1.58 19.64 14.61
N GLY A 207 0.81 18.55 14.74
CA GLY A 207 -0.36 18.51 15.62
C GLY A 207 0.02 18.78 17.09
N LEU A 208 1.03 18.09 17.60
CA LEU A 208 1.54 18.27 18.97
C LEU A 208 2.14 19.65 19.22
N CYS A 209 2.94 20.18 18.30
CA CYS A 209 3.50 21.54 18.44
C CYS A 209 2.41 22.62 18.34
N ALA A 210 1.36 22.44 17.53
CA ALA A 210 0.25 23.39 17.46
C ALA A 210 -0.58 23.39 18.76
N THR A 211 -0.79 22.23 19.39
CA THR A 211 -1.41 22.15 20.73
C THR A 211 -0.50 22.63 21.85
N ALA A 212 0.82 22.44 21.73
CA ALA A 212 1.79 22.84 22.76
C ALA A 212 2.17 24.32 22.72
N SER A 213 2.00 25.02 21.58
CA SER A 213 2.33 26.45 21.47
C SER A 213 1.14 27.40 21.70
N GLY A 214 -0.04 26.90 22.07
CA GLY A 214 -1.23 27.74 22.33
C GLY A 214 -1.71 28.56 21.11
N ALA A 215 -1.19 28.30 19.92
CA ALA A 215 -1.55 29.03 18.71
C ALA A 215 -2.85 28.44 18.14
N ARG A 216 -3.98 29.12 18.41
CA ARG A 216 -5.26 28.81 17.77
C ARG A 216 -5.09 28.94 16.24
N PRO A 217 -5.44 27.93 15.43
CA PRO A 217 -5.41 28.07 13.98
C PRO A 217 -6.44 29.11 13.54
N PHE A 218 -5.95 30.15 12.85
CA PHE A 218 -6.75 31.19 12.22
C PHE A 218 -7.55 30.54 11.07
N GLY A 219 -8.82 30.21 11.33
CA GLY A 219 -9.72 29.58 10.35
C GLY A 219 -10.95 28.85 10.93
N ALA A 220 -10.99 28.58 12.24
CA ALA A 220 -12.12 27.89 12.87
C ALA A 220 -13.09 28.83 13.61
N GLN A 221 -13.44 29.98 13.01
CA GLN A 221 -14.26 31.00 13.70
C GLN A 221 -15.75 31.05 13.29
N GLN A 222 -16.32 30.03 12.65
CA GLN A 222 -17.75 30.07 12.27
C GLN A 222 -18.67 28.98 12.81
N HIS A 223 -18.21 28.04 13.65
CA HIS A 223 -19.13 26.99 14.16
C HIS A 223 -19.23 26.83 15.69
N LEU A 224 -18.73 27.79 16.48
CA LEU A 224 -18.85 27.76 17.94
C LEU A 224 -19.60 28.96 18.55
N HIS A 225 -20.46 29.61 17.77
CA HIS A 225 -21.33 30.70 18.26
C HIS A 225 -22.76 30.27 18.63
N PHE A 226 -23.02 28.96 18.76
CA PHE A 226 -24.35 28.42 19.07
C PHE A 226 -24.39 27.61 20.38
N TYR A 227 -23.79 28.11 21.46
CA TYR A 227 -24.18 27.74 22.82
C TYR A 227 -23.95 28.93 23.77
N GLN A 228 -24.70 30.00 23.51
CA GLN A 228 -24.95 31.05 24.49
C GLN A 228 -26.46 31.19 24.61
N LYS A 229 -27.05 30.59 25.65
CA LYS A 229 -28.42 30.89 26.07
C LYS A 229 -28.40 31.54 27.47
N PRO A 230 -29.20 32.59 27.70
CA PRO A 230 -29.11 33.46 28.87
C PRO A 230 -30.06 33.04 30.01
N GLY A 231 -29.66 33.37 31.26
CA GLY A 231 -30.51 33.99 32.30
C GLY A 231 -31.57 33.20 33.08
N LEU A 232 -31.28 33.01 34.40
CA LEU A 232 -32.12 33.26 35.61
C LEU A 232 -33.27 32.28 35.99
N PRO A 233 -33.78 32.27 37.27
CA PRO A 233 -33.41 33.07 38.46
C PRO A 233 -33.16 32.29 39.77
N GLU A 234 -32.83 33.06 40.81
CA GLU A 234 -32.63 32.73 42.22
C GLU A 234 -33.81 32.01 42.90
N HIS A 235 -33.49 31.17 43.90
CA HIS A 235 -34.03 31.16 45.26
C HIS A 235 -33.10 30.37 46.19
#